data_AF-A0A7Y1SV86-F1
#
_entry.id   AF-A0A7Y1SV86-F1
#
_cell.length_a   1.000
_cell.length_b   1.000
_cell.length_c   1.000
_cell.angle_alpha   90.00
_cell.angle_beta   90.00
_cell.angle_gamma   90.00
#
_symmetry.space_group_name_H-M   'P 1'
#
loop_
_entity.id
_entity.type
_entity.pdbx_description
1 polymer ?
#
loop_
_entity_poly.entity_id
_entity_poly.type
_entity_poly.pdbx_seq_one_letter_code
_entity_poly.pdbx_strand_id
1 'polypeptide(L)'
;MAISVGVFLMIPQLVLLIGEALISPSFFGHLADNLAFWWRVPLTSFAYLAVNVGVAALVAAYINNRGAAIAIYIIGVNVLNGVGIGLSSINEYFSLLSIQFWPTRIRDWVFGVNTLDDFPGADLPIVAVLATTIAFLILAVALILRRYRKLI
;
A
#
# COMPACT_ATOMS: atom_id res chain seq x y z
N MET A 1 11.69 12.15 -4.25
CA MET A 1 11.48 11.29 -3.06
C MET A 1 10.56 10.11 -3.36
N ALA A 2 9.35 10.31 -3.90
CA ALA A 2 8.42 9.21 -4.22
C ALA A 2 9.01 8.16 -5.18
N ILE A 3 9.71 8.59 -6.25
CA ILE A 3 10.37 7.67 -7.20
C ILE A 3 11.39 6.77 -6.50
N SER A 4 12.21 7.34 -5.60
CA SER A 4 13.21 6.59 -4.83
C SER A 4 12.57 5.53 -3.93
N VAL A 5 11.43 5.84 -3.31
CA VAL A 5 10.66 4.89 -2.49
C VAL A 5 10.08 3.78 -3.35
N GLY A 6 9.50 4.12 -4.51
CA GLY A 6 8.96 3.12 -5.45
C GLY A 6 10.04 2.15 -5.94
N VAL A 7 11.21 2.69 -6.32
CA VAL A 7 12.37 1.88 -6.72
C VAL A 7 12.84 0.99 -5.57
N PHE A 8 12.87 1.49 -4.34
CA PHE A 8 13.27 0.71 -3.17
C PHE A 8 12.31 -0.45 -2.86
N LEU A 9 11.01 -0.29 -3.15
CA LEU A 9 10.02 -1.36 -3.01
C LEU A 9 10.18 -2.45 -4.09
N MET A 10 10.63 -2.06 -5.29
CA MET A 10 10.75 -2.97 -6.43
C MET A 10 12.08 -3.74 -6.45
N ILE A 11 13.20 -3.10 -6.09
CA ILE A 11 14.54 -3.69 -6.22
C ILE A 11 14.67 -5.05 -5.53
N PRO A 12 14.27 -5.24 -4.25
CA PRO A 12 14.45 -6.53 -3.59
C PRO A 12 13.74 -7.66 -4.33
N GLN A 13 12.54 -7.40 -4.85
CA GLN A 13 11.75 -8.41 -5.57
C GLN A 13 12.39 -8.77 -6.92
N LEU A 14 12.93 -7.78 -7.64
CA LEU A 14 13.66 -8.01 -8.88
C LEU A 14 14.97 -8.77 -8.65
N VAL A 15 15.69 -8.43 -7.57
CA VAL A 15 16.92 -9.12 -7.18
C VAL A 15 16.65 -10.58 -6.85
N LEU A 16 15.55 -10.87 -6.13
CA LEU A 16 15.15 -12.25 -5.83
C LEU A 16 14.77 -13.02 -7.10
N LEU A 17 13.95 -12.43 -7.98
CA LEU A 17 13.56 -13.07 -9.24
C LEU A 17 14.77 -13.39 -10.13
N ILE A 18 15.71 -12.44 -10.26
CA ILE A 18 16.94 -12.66 -11.04
C ILE A 18 17.84 -13.70 -10.34
N GLY A 19 17.93 -13.65 -9.01
CA GLY A 19 18.68 -14.63 -8.22
C GLY A 19 18.17 -16.06 -8.42
N GLU A 20 16.85 -16.26 -8.36
CA GLU A 20 16.19 -17.55 -8.62
C GLU A 20 16.40 -18.02 -10.06
N ALA A 21 16.30 -17.10 -11.03
CA ALA A 21 16.57 -17.42 -12.43
C ALA A 21 18.02 -17.90 -12.65
N LEU A 22 19.00 -17.30 -11.97
CA LEU A 22 20.42 -17.66 -12.09
C LEU A 22 20.75 -19.06 -11.55
N ILE A 23 20.02 -19.54 -10.55
CA ILE A 23 20.19 -20.89 -9.99
C ILE A 23 19.29 -21.95 -10.66
N SER A 24 18.40 -21.51 -11.56
CA SER A 24 17.48 -22.39 -12.27
C SER A 24 18.16 -23.16 -13.40
N PRO A 25 17.62 -24.33 -13.82
CA PRO A 25 18.17 -25.09 -14.95
C PRO A 25 18.14 -24.34 -16.30
N SER A 26 17.27 -23.34 -16.45
CA SER A 26 17.16 -22.50 -17.63
C SER A 26 16.77 -21.09 -17.24
N PHE A 27 17.74 -20.16 -17.29
CA PHE A 27 17.53 -18.76 -16.92
C PHE A 27 16.35 -18.12 -17.66
N PHE A 28 16.35 -18.20 -18.99
CA PHE A 28 15.28 -17.60 -19.81
C PHE A 28 13.96 -18.36 -19.69
N GLY A 29 14.00 -19.68 -19.46
CA GLY A 29 12.80 -20.47 -19.17
C GLY A 29 12.13 -19.99 -17.88
N HIS A 30 12.92 -19.85 -16.80
CA HIS A 30 12.42 -19.38 -15.52
C HIS A 30 11.83 -17.95 -15.60
N LEU A 31 12.45 -17.04 -16.35
CA LEU A 31 11.91 -15.70 -16.55
C LEU A 31 10.61 -15.70 -17.37
N ALA A 32 10.49 -16.58 -18.37
CA ALA A 32 9.28 -16.72 -19.17
C ALA A 32 8.12 -17.30 -18.35
N ASP A 33 8.40 -18.30 -17.52
CA ASP A 33 7.42 -18.93 -16.62
C ASP A 33 6.93 -17.94 -15.54
N ASN A 34 7.76 -16.96 -15.19
CA ASN A 34 7.44 -15.91 -14.22
C ASN A 34 7.07 -14.57 -14.86
N LEU A 35 6.60 -14.57 -16.11
CA LEU A 35 6.31 -13.32 -16.82
C LEU A 35 5.30 -12.42 -16.06
N ALA A 36 4.38 -13.05 -15.32
CA ALA A 36 3.41 -12.34 -14.50
C ALA A 36 4.05 -11.44 -13.42
N PHE A 37 5.23 -11.78 -12.89
CA PHE A 37 5.91 -10.96 -11.89
C PHE A 37 6.23 -9.55 -12.40
N TRP A 38 6.57 -9.41 -13.69
CA TRP A 38 7.01 -8.13 -14.25
C TRP A 38 5.99 -7.00 -14.16
N TRP A 39 4.68 -7.30 -14.20
CA TRP A 39 3.64 -6.29 -14.03
C TRP A 39 3.05 -6.28 -12.61
N ARG A 40 3.01 -7.43 -11.94
CA ARG A 40 2.49 -7.56 -10.56
C ARG A 40 3.34 -6.79 -9.55
N VAL A 41 4.66 -6.85 -9.68
CA VAL A 41 5.61 -6.15 -8.80
C VAL A 41 5.45 -4.62 -8.89
N PRO A 42 5.51 -3.98 -10.08
CA PRO A 42 5.22 -2.56 -10.18
C PRO A 42 3.83 -2.19 -9.67
N LEU A 43 2.79 -2.93 -10.04
CA LEU A 43 1.41 -2.60 -9.66
C LEU A 43 1.23 -2.56 -8.14
N THR A 44 1.72 -3.59 -7.45
CA THR A 44 1.62 -3.67 -5.99
C THR A 44 2.50 -2.62 -5.31
N SER A 45 3.70 -2.36 -5.83
CA SER A 45 4.57 -1.28 -5.38
C SER A 45 3.89 0.10 -5.51
N PHE A 46 3.18 0.33 -6.61
CA PHE A 46 2.38 1.54 -6.80
C PHE A 46 1.23 1.64 -5.80
N ALA A 47 0.54 0.54 -5.47
CA ALA A 47 -0.50 0.55 -4.45
C ALA A 47 0.07 0.96 -3.07
N TYR A 48 1.17 0.35 -2.65
CA TYR A 48 1.85 0.74 -1.39
C TYR A 48 2.29 2.20 -1.42
N LEU A 49 2.92 2.64 -2.51
CA LEU A 49 3.39 4.01 -2.65
C LEU A 49 2.23 5.00 -2.61
N ALA A 50 1.17 4.77 -3.37
CA ALA A 50 0.02 5.67 -3.46
C ALA A 50 -0.63 5.87 -2.09
N VAL A 51 -0.86 4.78 -1.35
CA VAL A 51 -1.46 4.83 -0.02
C VAL A 51 -0.55 5.60 0.96
N ASN A 52 0.72 5.19 1.10
CA ASN A 52 1.63 5.80 2.07
C ASN A 52 1.95 7.27 1.74
N VAL A 53 2.18 7.58 0.46
CA VAL A 53 2.39 8.97 0.00
C VAL A 53 1.12 9.80 0.17
N GLY A 54 -0.06 9.24 -0.12
CA GLY A 54 -1.34 9.92 0.06
C GLY A 54 -1.55 10.34 1.52
N VAL A 55 -1.31 9.43 2.47
CA VAL A 55 -1.39 9.72 3.91
C VAL A 55 -0.33 10.75 4.31
N ALA A 56 0.93 10.56 3.92
CA ALA A 56 2.02 11.47 4.27
C ALA A 56 1.79 12.89 3.74
N ALA A 57 1.34 13.02 2.48
CA ALA A 57 1.04 14.29 1.86
C ALA A 57 -0.17 14.97 2.51
N LEU A 58 -1.19 14.20 2.90
CA LEU A 58 -2.34 14.72 3.64
C LEU A 58 -1.90 15.28 4.99
N VAL A 59 -1.10 14.55 5.78
CA VAL A 59 -0.57 15.06 7.06
C VAL A 59 0.27 16.32 6.85
N ALA A 60 1.18 16.29 5.87
CA ALA A 60 2.05 17.43 5.57
C ALA A 60 1.28 18.69 5.12
N ALA A 61 0.12 18.54 4.47
CA ALA A 61 -0.69 19.68 4.03
C ALA A 61 -1.32 20.46 5.21
N TYR A 62 -1.53 19.79 6.35
CA TYR A 62 -2.20 20.37 7.52
C TYR A 62 -1.27 20.66 8.70
N ILE A 63 -0.06 20.09 8.72
CA ILE A 63 0.90 20.25 9.80
C ILE A 63 2.13 21.03 9.31
N ASN A 64 2.28 22.27 9.77
CA ASN A 64 3.38 23.16 9.35
C ASN A 64 4.75 22.72 9.89
N ASN A 65 4.80 22.00 11.02
CA ASN A 65 6.05 21.53 11.62
C ASN A 65 6.41 20.15 11.06
N ARG A 66 7.56 20.05 10.37
CA ARG A 66 8.03 18.82 9.74
C ARG A 66 8.21 17.66 10.72
N GLY A 67 8.77 17.92 11.91
CA GLY A 67 8.98 16.89 12.94
C GLY A 67 7.65 16.34 13.46
N ALA A 68 6.70 17.25 13.75
CA ALA A 68 5.35 16.86 14.17
C ALA A 68 4.61 16.09 13.07
N ALA A 69 4.73 16.50 11.80
CA ALA A 69 4.11 15.81 10.67
C ALA A 69 4.61 14.37 10.54
N ILE A 70 5.93 14.15 10.67
CA ILE A 70 6.54 12.82 10.65
C ILE A 70 6.04 11.98 11.83
N ALA A 71 6.03 12.55 13.05
CA ALA A 71 5.55 11.84 14.23
C ALA A 71 4.08 11.43 14.10
N ILE A 72 3.22 12.35 13.64
CA ILE A 72 1.80 12.09 13.38
C ILE A 72 1.62 11.01 12.32
N TYR A 73 2.40 11.04 11.24
CA TYR A 73 2.36 10.00 10.21
C TYR A 73 2.71 8.62 10.80
N ILE A 74 3.86 8.51 11.46
CA ILE A 74 4.36 7.23 12.00
C ILE A 74 3.39 6.69 13.06
N ILE A 75 3.03 7.50 14.05
CA ILE A 75 2.16 7.07 15.14
C ILE A 75 0.74 6.85 14.62
N GLY A 76 0.21 7.79 13.84
CA GLY A 76 -1.16 7.76 13.33
C GLY A 76 -1.44 6.52 12.48
N VAL A 77 -0.54 6.15 11.57
CA VAL A 77 -0.70 4.93 10.77
C VAL A 77 -0.76 3.68 11.66
N ASN A 78 0.12 3.57 12.66
CA ASN A 78 0.13 2.42 13.57
C ASN A 78 -1.13 2.38 14.45
N VAL A 79 -1.57 3.52 14.96
CA VAL A 79 -2.82 3.62 15.74
C VAL A 79 -4.02 3.21 14.88
N LEU A 80 -4.13 3.72 13.65
CA LEU A 80 -5.23 3.37 12.75
C LEU A 80 -5.24 1.89 12.38
N ASN A 81 -4.06 1.29 12.16
CA ASN A 81 -3.95 -0.15 11.97
C ASN A 81 -4.46 -0.93 13.20
N GLY A 82 -4.00 -0.56 14.40
CA GLY A 82 -4.43 -1.20 15.65
C GLY A 82 -5.93 -1.04 15.92
N VAL A 83 -6.48 0.14 15.66
CA VAL A 83 -7.92 0.42 15.77
C VAL A 83 -8.70 -0.43 14.77
N GLY A 84 -8.25 -0.50 13.52
CA GLY A 84 -8.90 -1.32 12.50
C GLY A 84 -8.97 -2.79 12.90
N ILE A 85 -7.87 -3.34 13.41
CA ILE A 85 -7.77 -4.73 13.92
C ILE A 85 -8.63 -4.94 15.17
N GLY A 86 -8.64 -3.98 16.10
CA GLY A 86 -9.41 -4.09 17.33
C GLY A 86 -10.92 -4.12 17.06
N LEU A 87 -11.38 -3.20 16.22
CA LEU A 87 -12.79 -3.03 15.90
C LEU A 87 -13.32 -4.06 14.91
N SER A 88 -12.47 -4.71 14.13
CA SER A 88 -12.89 -5.72 13.16
C SER A 88 -13.56 -6.96 13.76
N SER A 89 -13.37 -7.21 15.07
CA SER A 89 -14.13 -8.23 15.81
C SER A 89 -15.62 -7.90 15.93
N ILE A 90 -15.99 -6.62 15.84
CA ILE A 90 -17.37 -6.12 15.89
C ILE A 90 -17.98 -6.12 14.48
N ASN A 91 -17.21 -5.65 13.49
CA ASN A 91 -17.60 -5.62 12.09
C ASN A 91 -16.36 -5.66 11.21
N GLU A 92 -16.23 -6.66 10.35
CA GLU A 92 -15.09 -6.87 9.47
C GLU A 92 -14.73 -5.66 8.61
N TYR A 93 -15.69 -4.80 8.25
CA TYR A 93 -15.43 -3.57 7.48
C TYR A 93 -14.58 -2.55 8.25
N PHE A 94 -14.47 -2.66 9.58
CA PHE A 94 -13.54 -1.81 10.34
C PHE A 94 -12.07 -2.12 10.05
N SER A 95 -11.76 -3.29 9.49
CA SER A 95 -10.41 -3.56 8.95
C SER A 95 -9.99 -2.55 7.89
N LEU A 96 -10.95 -1.91 7.20
CA LEU A 96 -10.68 -0.83 6.26
C LEU A 96 -10.15 0.45 6.93
N LEU A 97 -10.20 0.57 8.26
CA LEU A 97 -9.51 1.66 8.97
C LEU A 97 -7.99 1.41 9.04
N SER A 98 -7.55 0.16 8.88
CA SER A 98 -6.14 -0.19 8.83
C SER A 98 -5.56 0.22 7.48
N ILE A 99 -4.79 1.30 7.47
CA ILE A 99 -4.17 1.86 6.26
C ILE A 99 -3.30 0.81 5.56
N GLN A 100 -2.58 -0.02 6.32
CA GLN A 100 -1.69 -1.03 5.73
C GLN A 100 -2.44 -2.27 5.23
N PHE A 101 -3.70 -2.47 5.64
CA PHE A 101 -4.52 -3.57 5.14
C PHE A 101 -4.77 -3.44 3.63
N TRP A 102 -5.02 -2.24 3.11
CA TRP A 102 -5.42 -2.07 1.71
C TRP A 102 -4.36 -2.49 0.69
N PRO A 103 -3.13 -1.92 0.71
CA PRO A 103 -2.11 -2.30 -0.27
C PRO A 103 -1.68 -3.76 -0.11
N THR A 104 -1.75 -4.31 1.12
CA THR A 104 -1.46 -5.72 1.40
C THR A 104 -2.51 -6.64 0.80
N ARG A 105 -3.80 -6.33 0.98
CA ARG A 105 -4.89 -7.12 0.38
C ARG A 105 -4.92 -7.01 -1.14
N ILE A 106 -4.59 -5.85 -1.70
CA ILE A 106 -4.40 -5.68 -3.16
C ILE A 106 -3.24 -6.55 -3.64
N ARG A 107 -2.11 -6.56 -2.94
CA ARG A 107 -0.97 -7.43 -3.29
C ARG A 107 -1.38 -8.90 -3.28
N ASP A 108 -2.03 -9.34 -2.22
CA ASP A 108 -2.48 -10.73 -2.06
C ASP A 108 -3.41 -11.16 -3.19
N TRP A 109 -4.37 -10.31 -3.55
CA TRP A 109 -5.22 -10.53 -4.72
C TRP A 109 -4.45 -10.59 -6.04
N VAL A 110 -3.51 -9.67 -6.27
CA VAL A 110 -2.70 -9.62 -7.50
C VAL A 110 -1.82 -10.85 -7.66
N PHE A 111 -1.26 -11.35 -6.55
CA PHE A 111 -0.36 -12.51 -6.54
C PHE A 111 -1.10 -13.85 -6.37
N GLY A 112 -2.39 -13.84 -6.03
CA GLY A 112 -3.17 -15.05 -5.76
C GLY A 112 -2.73 -15.77 -4.48
N VAL A 113 -2.25 -15.02 -3.50
CA VAL A 113 -1.81 -15.52 -2.19
C VAL A 113 -2.74 -14.98 -1.11
N ASN A 114 -2.81 -15.63 0.05
CA ASN A 114 -3.54 -15.10 1.21
C ASN A 114 -2.62 -15.06 2.42
N THR A 115 -1.83 -14.00 2.52
CA THR A 115 -0.95 -13.77 3.68
C THR A 115 -1.70 -13.18 4.87
N LEU A 116 -2.95 -12.77 4.63
CA LEU A 116 -3.84 -12.15 5.58
C LEU A 116 -4.86 -13.15 6.14
N ASP A 117 -4.68 -14.47 6.01
CA ASP A 117 -5.63 -15.49 6.48
C ASP A 117 -6.05 -15.27 7.96
N ASP A 118 -5.11 -14.86 8.81
CA ASP A 118 -5.36 -14.56 10.23
C ASP A 118 -5.74 -13.09 10.50
N PHE A 119 -5.75 -12.25 9.46
CA PHE A 119 -6.06 -10.83 9.59
C PHE A 119 -7.58 -10.61 9.57
N PRO A 120 -8.15 -9.92 10.56
CA PRO A 120 -9.57 -9.61 10.55
C PRO A 120 -9.98 -8.78 9.31
N GLY A 121 -10.98 -9.25 8.55
CA GLY A 121 -11.39 -8.64 7.28
C GLY A 121 -10.71 -9.24 6.05
N ALA A 122 -9.93 -10.33 6.18
CA ALA A 122 -9.41 -11.09 5.05
C ALA A 122 -10.50 -11.49 4.04
N ASP A 123 -11.69 -11.82 4.53
CA ASP A 123 -12.82 -12.25 3.71
C ASP A 123 -13.53 -11.11 2.97
N LEU A 124 -13.14 -9.85 3.24
CA LEU A 124 -13.73 -8.72 2.54
C LEU A 124 -13.53 -8.84 1.03
N PRO A 125 -14.58 -8.54 0.24
CA PRO A 125 -14.49 -8.57 -1.20
C PRO A 125 -13.45 -7.54 -1.67
N ILE A 126 -12.56 -7.93 -2.57
CA ILE A 126 -11.48 -7.06 -3.07
C ILE A 126 -12.02 -5.75 -3.65
N VAL A 127 -13.23 -5.77 -4.21
CA VAL A 127 -13.91 -4.57 -4.72
C VAL A 127 -14.13 -3.53 -3.63
N ALA A 128 -14.48 -3.93 -2.41
CA ALA A 128 -14.64 -3.00 -1.29
C ALA A 128 -13.30 -2.36 -0.89
N VAL A 129 -12.22 -3.14 -0.89
CA VAL A 129 -10.86 -2.63 -0.59
C VAL A 129 -10.39 -1.66 -1.68
N LEU A 130 -10.60 -2.00 -2.95
CA LEU A 130 -10.26 -1.13 -4.08
C LEU A 130 -11.07 0.16 -4.05
N ALA A 131 -12.39 0.08 -3.85
CA ALA A 131 -13.26 1.24 -3.75
C ALA A 131 -12.83 2.17 -2.60
N THR A 132 -12.51 1.60 -1.43
CA THR A 132 -12.01 2.36 -0.28
C THR A 132 -10.68 3.04 -0.58
N THR A 133 -9.74 2.31 -1.19
CA THR A 133 -8.43 2.84 -1.57
C THR A 133 -8.57 4.01 -2.53
N ILE A 134 -9.38 3.85 -3.59
CA ILE A 134 -9.62 4.88 -4.59
C ILE A 134 -10.31 6.10 -3.96
N ALA A 135 -11.35 5.87 -3.15
CA ALA A 135 -12.06 6.95 -2.45
C ALA A 135 -11.13 7.75 -1.54
N PHE A 136 -10.27 7.08 -0.78
CA PHE A 136 -9.25 7.72 0.05
C PHE A 136 -8.29 8.56 -0.78
N LEU A 137 -7.74 8.02 -1.86
CA LEU A 137 -6.78 8.76 -2.70
C LEU A 137 -7.42 10.00 -3.32
N ILE A 138 -8.65 9.88 -3.85
CA ILE A 138 -9.41 11.01 -4.38
C ILE A 138 -9.62 12.07 -3.30
N LEU A 139 -10.07 11.65 -2.11
CA LEU A 139 -10.31 12.55 -1.00
C LEU A 139 -9.03 13.24 -0.53
N ALA A 140 -7.92 12.51 -0.40
CA ALA A 140 -6.62 13.05 -0.03
C ALA A 140 -6.17 14.12 -1.03
N VAL A 141 -6.22 13.83 -2.33
CA VAL A 141 -5.89 14.81 -3.38
C VAL A 141 -6.81 16.03 -3.31
N ALA A 142 -8.12 15.83 -3.18
CA ALA A 142 -9.09 16.93 -3.11
C ALA A 142 -8.84 17.84 -1.90
N LEU A 143 -8.56 17.27 -0.72
CA LEU A 143 -8.26 18.02 0.49
C LEU A 143 -6.95 18.78 0.38
N ILE A 144 -5.91 18.16 -0.17
CA ILE A 144 -4.62 18.79 -0.42
C ILE A 144 -4.76 19.97 -1.38
N LEU A 145 -5.43 19.76 -2.52
CA LEU A 145 -5.67 20.82 -3.51
C LEU A 145 -6.50 21.97 -2.92
N ARG A 146 -7.54 21.65 -2.13
CA ARG A 146 -8.36 22.65 -1.44
C ARG A 146 -7.53 23.46 -0.44
N ARG A 147 -6.59 22.82 0.26
CA ARG A 147 -5.70 23.49 1.22
C ARG A 147 -4.76 24.47 0.52
N TYR A 148 -4.16 24.06 -0.59
CA TYR A 148 -3.26 24.93 -1.36
C TYR A 148 -3.99 26.10 -2.02
N ARG A 149 -5.22 25.90 -2.51
CA ARG A 149 -6.04 26.99 -3.07
C ARG A 149 -6.39 28.09 -2.07
N LYS A 150 -6.44 27.79 -0.76
CA LYS A 150 -6.70 28.79 0.28
C LYS A 150 -5.45 29.59 0.69
N LEU A 151 -4.27 29.20 0.21
CA LEU A 151 -2.99 29.83 0.53
C LEU A 151 -2.54 30.80 -0.58
N ILE A 152 -3.20 30.78 -1.73
CA ILE A 152 -3.04 31.71 -2.86
C ILE A 152 -4.15 32.75 -2.75
#